data_AF-A0A4Z1C346-F1
#
_entry.id   AF-A0A4Z1C346-F1
#
_cell.length_a   1.000
_cell.length_b   1.000
_cell.length_c   1.000
_cell.angle_alpha   90.00
_cell.angle_beta   90.00
_cell.angle_gamma   90.00
#
_symmetry.space_group_name_H-M   'P 1'
#
loop_
_entity.id
_entity.type
_entity.pdbx_description
1 polymer ?
#
loop_
_entity_poly.entity_id
_entity_poly.type
_entity_poly.pdbx_seq_one_letter_code
_entity_poly.pdbx_strand_id
1 'polypeptide(L)'
;MSRLQLALNVDDLETSIAFYSTLFGTEPHKVRPGYANFAVAQPPLKLVLIENAGHGGSINHLGVEVEDVDTVDAELTRLAAAGLATTEERETTCCYAKQDKFWVQGTPDGERWEVYTITDDLTDPSDVVVEESREQLAGDAAPCCA
;
A
#
# COMPACT_ATOMS: atom_id res chain seq x y z
N MET A 1 16.33 2.95 -5.92
CA MET A 1 15.78 2.16 -7.07
C MET A 1 14.32 1.83 -6.77
N SER A 2 13.40 2.04 -7.72
CA SER A 2 11.96 1.80 -7.51
C SER A 2 11.54 0.35 -7.78
N ARG A 3 10.38 -0.05 -7.25
CA ARG A 3 9.75 -1.34 -7.52
C ARG A 3 8.24 -1.22 -7.73
N LEU A 4 7.67 -2.18 -8.45
CA LEU A 4 6.22 -2.29 -8.60
C LEU A 4 5.62 -2.78 -7.28
N GLN A 5 4.49 -2.21 -6.89
CA GLN A 5 3.58 -2.79 -5.91
C GLN A 5 2.41 -3.49 -6.61
N LEU A 6 2.13 -4.71 -6.16
CA LEU A 6 0.93 -5.46 -6.50
C LEU A 6 0.15 -5.74 -5.22
N ALA A 7 -1.00 -5.09 -5.04
CA ALA A 7 -1.91 -5.39 -3.94
C ALA A 7 -3.06 -6.27 -4.43
N LEU A 8 -3.26 -7.42 -3.79
CA LEU A 8 -4.27 -8.40 -4.15
C LEU A 8 -5.27 -8.59 -3.01
N ASN A 9 -6.55 -8.70 -3.38
CA ASN A 9 -7.56 -9.27 -2.49
C ASN A 9 -7.42 -10.79 -2.52
N VAL A 10 -7.37 -11.42 -1.35
CA VAL A 10 -7.27 -12.88 -1.21
C VAL A 10 -8.39 -13.41 -0.31
N ASP A 11 -8.90 -14.60 -0.61
CA ASP A 11 -9.98 -15.19 0.20
C ASP A 11 -9.49 -15.67 1.57
N ASP A 12 -8.30 -16.27 1.58
CA ASP A 12 -7.67 -16.85 2.77
C ASP A 12 -6.20 -16.41 2.81
N LEU A 13 -5.86 -15.64 3.83
CA LEU A 13 -4.53 -15.04 3.94
C LEU A 13 -3.44 -16.10 4.16
N GLU A 14 -3.69 -17.09 5.01
CA GLU A 14 -2.70 -18.11 5.37
C GLU A 14 -2.30 -18.95 4.15
N THR A 15 -3.30 -19.42 3.39
CA THR A 15 -3.10 -20.15 2.13
C THR A 15 -2.34 -19.31 1.12
N SER A 16 -2.66 -18.02 1.03
CA SER A 16 -2.02 -17.10 0.10
C SER A 16 -0.56 -16.83 0.48
N ILE A 17 -0.27 -16.64 1.78
CA ILE A 17 1.09 -16.52 2.28
C ILE A 17 1.91 -17.75 1.88
N ALA A 18 1.42 -18.96 2.17
CA ALA A 18 2.13 -20.19 1.84
C ALA A 18 2.43 -20.31 0.33
N PHE A 19 1.45 -19.95 -0.51
CA PHE A 19 1.61 -19.95 -1.96
C PHE A 19 2.68 -18.95 -2.42
N TYR A 20 2.59 -17.69 -1.98
CA TYR A 20 3.51 -16.64 -2.43
C TYR A 20 4.92 -16.77 -1.84
N SER A 21 5.04 -17.31 -0.62
CA SER A 21 6.35 -17.70 -0.06
C SER A 21 7.04 -18.72 -0.95
N THR A 22 6.29 -19.71 -1.45
CA THR A 22 6.82 -20.72 -2.38
C THR A 22 7.16 -20.13 -3.74
N LEU A 23 6.27 -19.31 -4.31
CA LEU A 23 6.44 -18.72 -5.64
C LEU A 23 7.67 -17.82 -5.72
N PHE A 24 7.89 -16.97 -4.71
CA PHE A 24 8.98 -16.01 -4.69
C PHE A 24 10.21 -16.48 -3.90
N GLY A 25 10.15 -17.64 -3.25
CA GLY A 25 11.24 -18.19 -2.46
C GLY A 25 11.66 -17.29 -1.29
N THR A 26 10.72 -16.52 -0.73
CA THR A 26 10.96 -15.59 0.38
C THR A 26 9.76 -15.54 1.30
N GLU A 27 9.99 -15.45 2.60
CA GLU A 27 8.92 -15.26 3.59
C GLU A 27 8.33 -13.84 3.53
N PRO A 28 7.10 -13.63 4.04
CA PRO A 28 6.53 -12.31 4.14
C PRO A 28 7.39 -11.42 5.04
N HIS A 29 7.57 -10.17 4.62
CA HIS A 29 8.26 -9.14 5.38
C HIS A 29 7.42 -8.69 6.59
N LYS A 30 6.09 -8.63 6.43
CA LYS A 30 5.16 -8.26 7.50
C LYS A 30 3.89 -9.09 7.43
N VAL A 31 3.41 -9.57 8.58
CA VAL A 31 2.13 -10.27 8.73
C VAL A 31 1.33 -9.62 9.86
N ARG A 32 0.04 -9.39 9.62
CA ARG A 32 -0.96 -8.86 10.55
C ARG A 32 -2.31 -9.55 10.28
N PRO A 33 -3.29 -9.50 11.20
CA PRO A 33 -4.63 -9.99 10.91
C PRO A 33 -5.20 -9.37 9.62
N GLY A 34 -5.59 -10.20 8.65
CA GLY A 34 -6.12 -9.79 7.35
C GLY A 34 -5.12 -9.11 6.39
N TYR A 35 -3.83 -9.08 6.71
CA TYR A 35 -2.82 -8.38 5.89
C TYR A 35 -1.45 -9.06 5.93
N ALA A 36 -0.81 -9.18 4.76
CA ALA A 36 0.60 -9.50 4.68
C ALA A 36 1.29 -8.73 3.54
N ASN A 37 2.59 -8.50 3.66
CA ASN A 37 3.37 -8.04 2.52
C ASN A 37 4.72 -8.76 2.39
N PHE A 38 5.24 -8.80 1.17
CA PHE A 38 6.54 -9.36 0.81
C PHE A 38 7.38 -8.27 0.15
N ALA A 39 8.67 -8.27 0.48
CA ALA A 39 9.69 -7.48 -0.20
C ALA A 39 10.54 -8.42 -1.07
N VAL A 40 10.12 -8.65 -2.30
CA VAL A 40 10.83 -9.53 -3.25
C VAL A 40 11.96 -8.75 -3.91
N ALA A 41 13.18 -9.27 -3.83
CA ALA A 41 14.36 -8.60 -4.37
C ALA A 41 14.52 -8.77 -5.88
N GLN A 42 14.22 -9.96 -6.41
CA GLN A 42 14.38 -10.31 -7.83
C GLN A 42 13.23 -11.23 -8.29
N PRO A 43 12.29 -10.75 -9.14
CA PRO A 43 12.19 -9.37 -9.61
C PRO A 43 11.87 -8.39 -8.46
N PRO A 44 12.28 -7.10 -8.54
CA PRO A 44 11.90 -6.09 -7.56
C PRO A 44 10.37 -5.94 -7.50
N LEU A 45 9.76 -6.39 -6.41
CA LEU A 45 8.32 -6.40 -6.22
C LEU A 45 7.97 -6.21 -4.74
N LYS A 46 7.05 -5.29 -4.49
CA LYS A 46 6.29 -5.21 -3.24
C LYS A 46 4.97 -5.94 -3.44
N LEU A 47 4.82 -7.15 -2.90
CA LEU A 47 3.53 -7.85 -2.93
C LEU A 47 2.77 -7.53 -1.65
N VAL A 48 1.52 -7.14 -1.77
CA VAL A 48 0.61 -6.91 -0.63
C VAL A 48 -0.60 -7.83 -0.78
N LEU A 49 -0.93 -8.55 0.28
CA LEU A 49 -2.08 -9.44 0.39
C LEU A 49 -3.05 -8.84 1.39
N ILE A 50 -4.29 -8.65 0.97
CA ILE A 50 -5.38 -8.11 1.78
C ILE A 50 -6.48 -9.17 1.81
N GLU A 51 -6.79 -9.68 2.99
CA GLU A 51 -7.83 -10.69 3.14
C GLU A 51 -9.22 -10.06 2.92
N ASN A 52 -9.98 -10.66 2.00
CA ASN A 52 -11.34 -10.30 1.67
C ASN A 52 -12.12 -11.56 1.33
N ALA A 53 -12.53 -12.28 2.38
CA ALA A 53 -13.17 -13.58 2.29
C ALA A 53 -14.41 -13.55 1.37
N GLY A 54 -14.41 -14.40 0.34
CA GLY A 54 -15.47 -14.51 -0.67
C GLY A 54 -15.32 -13.55 -1.84
N HIS A 55 -14.32 -12.68 -1.84
CA HIS A 55 -14.04 -11.69 -2.89
C HIS A 55 -12.55 -11.65 -3.30
N GLY A 56 -11.82 -12.73 -3.02
CA GLY A 56 -10.43 -12.92 -3.41
C GLY A 56 -10.22 -13.07 -4.92
N GLY A 57 -8.96 -13.02 -5.33
CA GLY A 57 -8.54 -13.20 -6.73
C GLY A 57 -8.63 -11.94 -7.59
N SER A 58 -8.91 -10.78 -6.98
CA SER A 58 -8.96 -9.48 -7.66
C SER A 58 -7.74 -8.62 -7.33
N ILE A 59 -7.37 -7.73 -8.26
CA ILE A 59 -6.43 -6.65 -7.96
C ILE A 59 -7.13 -5.65 -7.04
N ASN A 60 -6.51 -5.32 -5.91
CA ASN A 60 -7.00 -4.28 -5.01
C ASN A 60 -6.56 -2.89 -5.49
N HIS A 61 -5.26 -2.73 -5.72
CA HIS A 61 -4.63 -1.56 -6.36
C HIS A 61 -3.19 -1.88 -6.78
N LEU A 62 -2.60 -0.96 -7.54
CA LEU A 62 -1.23 -1.02 -8.02
C LEU A 62 -0.43 0.15 -7.45
N GLY A 63 0.89 0.05 -7.44
CA GLY A 63 1.70 1.19 -7.07
C GLY A 63 3.13 1.14 -7.57
N VAL A 64 3.82 2.26 -7.41
CA VAL A 64 5.27 2.38 -7.61
C VAL A 64 5.88 2.85 -6.30
N GLU A 65 6.60 1.95 -5.64
CA GLU A 65 7.38 2.29 -4.45
C GLU A 65 8.71 2.91 -4.91
N VAL A 66 8.93 4.17 -4.54
CA VAL A 66 10.13 4.94 -4.87
C VAL A 66 11.02 5.13 -3.64
N GLU A 67 12.26 5.58 -3.89
CA GLU A 67 13.34 5.56 -2.90
C GLU A 67 13.16 6.57 -1.77
N ASP A 68 12.60 7.75 -2.07
CA ASP A 68 12.51 8.86 -1.13
C ASP A 68 11.36 9.81 -1.48
N VAL A 69 11.12 10.75 -0.56
CA VAL A 69 10.08 11.78 -0.66
C VAL A 69 10.35 12.73 -1.83
N ASP A 70 11.61 13.08 -2.08
CA ASP A 70 11.99 13.95 -3.21
C ASP A 70 11.56 13.32 -4.55
N THR A 71 11.67 12.00 -4.68
CA THR A 71 11.20 11.27 -5.86
C THR A 71 9.66 11.26 -5.95
N VAL A 72 8.95 11.13 -4.81
CA VAL A 72 7.48 11.25 -4.78
C VAL A 72 7.05 12.63 -5.25
N ASP A 73 7.65 13.69 -4.71
CA ASP A 73 7.36 15.09 -5.05
C ASP A 73 7.64 15.39 -6.53
N ALA A 74 8.73 14.83 -7.08
CA ALA A 74 9.07 14.95 -8.49
C ALA A 74 8.03 14.29 -9.41
N GLU A 75 7.59 13.07 -9.08
CA GLU A 75 6.56 12.36 -9.84
C GLU A 75 5.17 13.01 -9.72
N LEU A 76 4.84 13.51 -8.53
CA LEU A 76 3.62 14.30 -8.29
C LEU A 76 3.61 15.53 -9.20
N THR A 77 4.70 16.30 -9.21
CA THR A 77 4.82 17.50 -10.06
C THR A 77 4.64 17.14 -11.53
N ARG A 78 5.29 16.07 -12.00
CA ARG A 78 5.23 15.61 -13.39
C ARG A 78 3.82 15.17 -13.80
N LEU A 79 3.12 14.43 -12.95
CA LEU A 79 1.78 13.91 -13.23
C LEU A 79 0.68 14.95 -13.03
N ALA A 80 0.84 15.87 -12.07
CA ALA A 80 -0.05 17.01 -11.90
C ALA A 80 -0.01 17.93 -13.14
N ALA A 81 1.17 18.17 -13.72
CA ALA A 81 1.31 18.93 -14.97
C ALA A 81 0.59 18.27 -16.16
N ALA A 82 0.36 16.96 -16.10
CA ALA A 82 -0.41 16.21 -17.08
C ALA A 82 -1.91 16.07 -16.72
N GLY A 83 -2.35 16.60 -15.57
CA GLY A 83 -3.72 16.45 -15.07
C GLY A 83 -4.06 15.05 -14.56
N LEU A 84 -3.04 14.27 -14.15
CA LEU A 84 -3.17 12.86 -13.75
C LEU A 84 -2.98 12.63 -12.25
N ALA A 85 -2.64 13.65 -11.46
CA ALA A 85 -2.46 13.53 -10.01
C ALA A 85 -3.63 14.17 -9.27
N THR A 86 -3.98 13.60 -8.11
CA THR A 86 -5.24 13.90 -7.44
C THR A 86 -5.10 14.34 -6.00
N THR A 87 -4.64 13.42 -5.16
CA THR A 87 -4.73 13.55 -3.71
C THR A 87 -3.38 13.19 -3.18
N GLU A 88 -2.74 14.20 -2.63
CA GLU A 88 -1.52 14.08 -1.87
C GLU A 88 -1.88 13.65 -0.45
N GLU A 89 -1.28 12.57 0.01
CA GLU A 89 -1.41 12.06 1.37
C GLU A 89 0.01 12.00 1.95
N ARG A 90 0.35 12.99 2.78
CA ARG A 90 1.63 13.07 3.50
C ARG A 90 1.50 12.57 4.92
N GLU A 91 2.55 11.90 5.42
CA GLU A 91 2.66 11.40 6.79
C GLU A 91 1.49 10.51 7.25
N THR A 92 0.77 9.90 6.31
CA THR A 92 -0.38 9.06 6.62
C THR A 92 0.08 7.68 7.08
N THR A 93 -0.41 7.23 8.23
CA THR A 93 -0.24 5.82 8.63
C THR A 93 -1.23 4.97 7.85
N CYS A 94 -0.77 4.35 6.76
CA CYS A 94 -1.54 3.40 5.97
C CYS A 94 -0.80 2.06 5.97
N CYS A 95 -1.51 0.95 6.17
CA CYS A 95 -0.90 -0.39 6.16
C CYS A 95 0.25 -0.60 7.16
N TYR A 96 0.19 0.05 8.33
CA TYR A 96 1.22 -0.07 9.39
C TYR A 96 2.61 0.40 8.95
N ALA A 97 2.66 1.44 8.12
CA ALA A 97 3.87 2.20 7.79
C ALA A 97 3.49 3.67 7.67
N LYS A 98 4.44 4.58 7.96
CA LYS A 98 4.29 5.97 7.52
C LYS A 98 4.74 6.07 6.08
N GLN A 99 3.97 6.78 5.29
CA GLN A 99 4.20 6.91 3.86
C GLN A 99 3.88 8.33 3.42
N ASP A 100 4.67 8.80 2.46
CA ASP A 100 4.29 9.92 1.61
C ASP A 100 3.86 9.35 0.28
N LYS A 101 2.65 9.68 -0.16
CA LYS A 101 2.06 9.13 -1.37
C LYS A 101 1.16 10.12 -2.08
N PHE A 102 0.91 9.83 -3.35
CA PHE A 102 -0.22 10.39 -4.06
C PHE A 102 -0.88 9.33 -4.93
N TRP A 103 -2.17 9.52 -5.19
CA TRP A 103 -2.91 8.69 -6.12
C TRP A 103 -2.91 9.28 -7.53
N VAL A 104 -3.01 8.41 -8.53
CA VAL A 104 -3.24 8.76 -9.93
C VAL A 104 -4.75 8.79 -10.20
N GLN A 105 -5.18 9.72 -11.06
CA GLN A 105 -6.56 9.84 -11.53
C GLN A 105 -6.65 9.61 -13.04
N GLY A 106 -7.87 9.33 -13.51
CA GLY A 106 -8.15 9.24 -14.94
C GLY A 106 -7.56 8.00 -15.60
N THR A 107 -7.31 6.94 -14.82
CA THR A 107 -6.99 5.63 -15.37
C THR A 107 -8.14 5.16 -16.27
N PRO A 108 -7.85 4.69 -17.50
CA PRO A 108 -8.90 4.42 -18.49
C PRO A 108 -9.92 3.37 -18.04
N ASP A 109 -9.48 2.35 -17.27
CA ASP A 109 -10.29 1.20 -16.90
C ASP A 109 -10.57 1.12 -15.38
N GLY A 110 -10.31 2.22 -14.66
CA GLY A 110 -10.66 2.38 -13.25
C GLY A 110 -9.71 1.70 -12.26
N GLU A 111 -8.59 1.15 -12.72
CA GLU A 111 -7.54 0.63 -11.85
C GLU A 111 -6.94 1.77 -11.00
N ARG A 112 -6.72 1.50 -9.71
CA ARG A 112 -6.13 2.50 -8.79
C ARG A 112 -4.62 2.37 -8.77
N TRP A 113 -3.93 3.50 -8.86
CA TRP A 113 -2.47 3.58 -8.79
C TRP A 113 -2.03 4.60 -7.75
N GLU A 114 -1.03 4.22 -6.96
CA GLU A 114 -0.30 5.12 -6.08
C GLU A 114 1.19 5.19 -6.44
N VAL A 115 1.81 6.33 -6.17
CA VAL A 115 3.27 6.46 -6.12
C VAL A 115 3.61 6.88 -4.70
N TYR A 116 4.51 6.15 -4.05
CA TYR A 116 4.76 6.34 -2.63
C TYR A 116 6.19 5.97 -2.24
N THR A 117 6.60 6.44 -1.06
CA THR A 117 7.78 5.94 -0.36
C THR A 117 7.41 5.55 1.07
N ILE A 118 8.12 4.59 1.66
CA ILE A 118 7.97 4.23 3.08
C ILE A 118 8.93 5.11 3.88
N THR A 119 8.38 5.97 4.74
CA THR A 119 9.17 6.87 5.60
C THR A 119 9.42 6.27 6.99
N ASP A 120 8.57 5.34 7.43
CA ASP A 120 8.74 4.60 8.69
C ASP A 120 8.10 3.21 8.56
N ASP A 121 8.90 2.15 8.65
CA ASP A 121 8.41 0.78 8.61
C ASP A 121 8.12 0.30 10.04
N LEU A 122 6.88 0.53 10.49
CA LEU A 122 6.41 0.13 11.83
C LEU A 122 6.32 -1.40 11.89
N THR A 123 7.41 -2.04 12.24
CA THR A 123 7.57 -3.50 12.24
C THR A 123 7.06 -4.11 13.55
N ASP A 124 7.06 -3.37 14.65
CA ASP A 124 6.52 -3.80 15.94
C ASP A 124 5.03 -3.40 16.10
N PRO A 125 4.14 -4.28 16.58
CA PRO A 125 2.76 -3.92 16.94
C PRO A 125 2.66 -2.75 17.93
N SER A 126 3.68 -2.52 18.75
CA SER A 126 3.73 -1.41 19.71
C SER A 126 4.09 -0.06 19.10
N ASP A 127 4.59 -0.04 17.86
CA ASP A 127 4.94 1.19 17.13
C ASP A 127 3.72 1.91 16.54
N VAL A 128 2.53 1.29 16.60
CA VAL A 128 1.27 1.94 16.24
C VAL A 128 0.86 2.88 17.37
N VAL A 129 1.25 4.14 17.27
CA VAL A 129 0.75 5.19 18.15
C VAL A 129 -0.70 5.48 17.77
N VAL A 130 -1.65 4.90 18.51
CA VAL A 130 -3.04 5.35 18.48
C VAL A 130 -3.07 6.68 19.23
N GLU A 131 -2.94 7.80 18.51
CA GLU A 131 -3.33 9.09 19.09
C GLU A 131 -4.85 9.07 19.28
N GLU A 132 -5.29 8.69 20.48
CA GLU A 132 -6.65 8.95 20.97
C GLU A 132 -6.84 10.48 21.07
N SER A 133 -7.14 11.12 19.93
CA SER A 133 -7.72 12.45 19.92
C SER A 133 -9.18 12.33 20.37
N ARG A 134 -9.38 12.62 21.66
CA ARG A 134 -10.72 12.82 22.22
C ARG A 134 -11.44 13.93 21.47
N GLU A 135 -12.59 13.55 20.96
CA GLU A 135 -13.78 14.35 20.65
C GLU A 135 -13.74 15.25 19.40
N GLN A 136 -14.63 14.86 18.46
CA GLN A 136 -15.54 15.72 17.68
C GLN A 136 -15.19 15.95 16.19
N LEU A 137 -15.76 15.14 15.29
CA LEU A 137 -16.96 15.48 14.50
C LEU A 137 -17.24 14.39 13.45
N ALA A 138 -18.53 14.09 13.27
CA ALA A 138 -19.05 13.09 12.36
C ALA A 138 -18.69 13.37 10.88
N GLY A 139 -18.16 12.36 10.21
CA GLY A 139 -17.98 12.30 8.77
C GLY A 139 -17.19 11.04 8.43
N ASP A 140 -17.74 10.18 7.56
CA ASP A 140 -17.20 8.88 7.16
C ASP A 140 -15.69 8.92 6.87
N ALA A 141 -14.87 8.43 7.81
CA ALA A 141 -13.54 7.96 7.49
C ALA A 141 -13.67 6.54 6.92
N ALA A 142 -13.81 6.45 5.60
CA ALA A 142 -13.69 5.17 4.91
C ALA A 142 -12.29 4.58 5.20
N PRO A 143 -12.16 3.29 5.54
CA PRO A 143 -10.85 2.68 5.70
C PRO A 143 -10.10 2.75 4.38
N CYS A 144 -8.84 3.20 4.40
CA CYS A 144 -7.96 3.19 3.21
C CYS A 144 -7.80 1.79 2.58
N CYS A 145 -8.15 0.72 3.32
CA CYS A 145 -8.06 -0.66 2.87
C CYS A 145 -9.38 -1.45 3.10
N ALA A 146 -10.52 -0.84 2.78
CA ALA A 146 -11.79 -1.56 2.66
C ALA A 146 -12.19 -1.77 1.19
#